data_AF-A0A8T7KQI4-F1
#
_entry.id   AF-A0A8T7KQI4-F1
#
_cell.length_a   1.000
_cell.length_b   1.000
_cell.length_c   1.000
_cell.angle_alpha   90.00
_cell.angle_beta   90.00
_cell.angle_gamma   90.00
#
_symmetry.space_group_name_H-M   'P 1'
#
loop_
_entity.id
_entity.type
_entity.pdbx_description
1 polymer ?
#
loop_
_entity_poly.entity_id
_entity_poly.type
_entity_poly.pdbx_seq_one_letter_code
_entity_poly.pdbx_strand_id
1 'polypeptide(L)'
;MLAPVLHVLPMTAIVRERSLPVAGRVTAHMNQRVNPTDVIAEASFAREHVLLDVARTFGVSTTVADKLVKVKEGDRLAQGALVAESGGFLSRSIRAPRPGRVMVIGGGQVLMEVGDAKIELRAGLPGTVVQVLPERGVVIRTVGALVQGVWGNGRIDSGLMRVLLEKPDDVLMADRLDVSLRGSVILGGHVRDAETLRVAAELPIRGLIVSSMVSPLIQTAYQMRYPILVLDGFGGMPMNSAAFKLLTTNKEREVTVNAEHFDRYSGNRPEVIIPLPFTNEPDEPEPYETFAVGLTVRMRRPPFAGMIGTISNLPAGLSLLQSGLRAPAAEVKLENGETVTVPLVNLEVVG
;
A
#
# COMPACT_ATOMS: atom_id res chain seq x y z
N MET A 1 18.02 21.84 -8.81
CA MET A 1 17.14 21.38 -7.72
C MET A 1 16.63 20.01 -8.12
N LEU A 2 16.64 19.03 -7.21
CA LEU A 2 16.08 17.70 -7.49
C LEU A 2 14.56 17.80 -7.56
N ALA A 3 13.99 17.18 -8.58
CA ALA A 3 12.56 17.03 -8.77
C ALA A 3 12.12 15.66 -8.23
N PRO A 4 11.00 15.58 -7.50
CA PRO A 4 10.35 14.29 -7.31
C PRO A 4 9.85 13.78 -8.67
N VAL A 5 10.08 12.50 -8.94
CA VAL A 5 9.58 11.83 -10.15
C VAL A 5 8.30 11.05 -9.80
N LEU A 6 7.26 11.21 -10.62
CA LEU A 6 6.11 10.32 -10.67
C LEU A 6 6.34 9.38 -11.85
N HIS A 7 6.52 8.09 -11.58
CA HIS A 7 6.88 7.16 -12.64
C HIS A 7 5.69 6.76 -13.50
N VAL A 8 5.79 7.00 -14.81
CA VAL A 8 4.85 6.53 -15.83
C VAL A 8 5.66 5.91 -16.97
N LEU A 9 6.22 4.74 -16.65
CA LEU A 9 7.28 4.11 -17.43
C LEU A 9 6.71 2.95 -18.27
N PRO A 10 6.91 2.94 -19.59
CA PRO A 10 6.43 1.85 -20.44
C PRO A 10 7.19 0.54 -20.22
N MET A 11 8.42 0.61 -19.71
CA MET A 11 9.27 -0.55 -19.42
C MET A 11 10.35 -0.15 -18.41
N THR A 12 10.43 -0.86 -17.29
CA THR A 12 11.48 -0.66 -16.27
C THR A 12 11.63 -1.91 -15.40
N ALA A 13 12.74 -2.02 -14.67
CA ALA A 13 12.87 -3.01 -13.60
C ALA A 13 12.16 -2.50 -12.34
N ILE A 14 11.31 -3.35 -11.79
CA ILE A 14 10.45 -3.03 -10.66
C ILE A 14 10.86 -3.95 -9.51
N VAL A 15 11.45 -3.37 -8.47
CA VAL A 15 11.94 -4.09 -7.29
C VAL A 15 11.10 -3.68 -6.08
N ARG A 16 10.43 -4.65 -5.45
CA ARG A 16 9.54 -4.41 -4.31
C ARG A 16 9.88 -5.31 -3.15
N GLU A 17 10.13 -4.71 -2.00
CA GLU A 17 10.17 -5.42 -0.73
C GLU A 17 8.75 -5.81 -0.31
N ARG A 18 8.58 -7.08 0.06
CA ARG A 18 7.39 -7.58 0.74
C ARG A 18 7.84 -8.05 2.12
N SER A 19 7.35 -7.40 3.17
CA SER A 19 7.71 -7.73 4.54
C SER A 19 6.51 -7.88 5.47
N LEU A 20 6.63 -8.84 6.39
CA LEU A 20 5.73 -9.06 7.50
C LEU A 20 5.86 -7.90 8.50
N PRO A 21 4.78 -7.52 9.19
CA PRO A 21 4.84 -6.49 10.22
C PRO A 21 5.63 -6.94 11.46
N VAL A 22 5.71 -8.26 11.70
CA VAL A 22 6.38 -8.90 12.84
C VAL A 22 7.34 -9.98 12.34
N ALA A 23 8.24 -10.47 13.20
CA ALA A 23 9.08 -11.61 12.88
C ALA A 23 8.22 -12.86 12.60
N GLY A 24 8.59 -13.62 11.58
CA GLY A 24 7.88 -14.82 11.15
C GLY A 24 8.79 -15.78 10.40
N ARG A 25 8.19 -16.69 9.64
CA ARG A 25 8.88 -17.68 8.81
C ARG A 25 8.71 -17.31 7.35
N VAL A 26 9.83 -17.12 6.66
CA VAL A 26 9.85 -16.95 5.20
C VAL A 26 9.80 -18.33 4.54
N THR A 27 8.85 -18.54 3.65
CA THR A 27 8.64 -19.81 2.93
C THR A 27 9.21 -19.77 1.51
N ALA A 28 9.41 -18.57 0.95
CA ALA A 28 10.01 -18.39 -0.35
C ALA A 28 11.54 -18.49 -0.33
N HIS A 29 12.13 -18.84 -1.48
CA HIS A 29 13.56 -19.02 -1.65
C HIS A 29 14.15 -18.10 -2.72
N MET A 30 15.46 -17.86 -2.65
CA MET A 30 16.20 -17.10 -3.67
C MET A 30 15.98 -17.70 -5.07
N ASN A 31 15.80 -16.84 -6.07
CA ASN A 31 15.52 -17.18 -7.48
C ASN A 31 14.18 -17.89 -7.74
N GLN A 32 13.31 -18.03 -6.73
CA GLN A 32 11.97 -18.57 -6.92
C GLN A 32 11.12 -17.58 -7.73
N ARG A 33 10.43 -18.09 -8.76
CA ARG A 33 9.34 -17.35 -9.42
C ARG A 33 8.08 -17.44 -8.58
N VAL A 34 7.41 -16.31 -8.39
CA VAL A 34 6.20 -16.19 -7.58
C VAL A 34 5.09 -15.53 -8.39
N ASN A 35 3.86 -15.97 -8.15
CA ASN A 35 2.63 -15.32 -8.60
C ASN A 35 2.08 -14.43 -7.48
N PRO A 36 1.21 -13.44 -7.78
CA PRO A 36 0.67 -12.52 -6.78
C PRO A 36 0.00 -13.20 -5.57
N THR A 37 -0.61 -14.36 -5.77
CA THR A 37 -1.34 -15.10 -4.74
C THR A 37 -0.45 -16.00 -3.86
N ASP A 38 0.79 -16.23 -4.25
CA ASP A 38 1.68 -17.16 -3.55
C ASP A 38 2.02 -16.62 -2.15
N VAL A 39 1.90 -17.47 -1.13
CA VAL A 39 2.30 -17.14 0.24
C VAL A 39 3.82 -17.28 0.36
N ILE A 40 4.49 -16.16 0.60
CA ILE A 40 5.95 -16.04 0.63
C ILE A 40 6.52 -15.98 2.05
N ALA A 41 5.69 -15.64 3.04
CA ALA A 41 6.03 -15.71 4.45
C ALA A 41 4.77 -15.80 5.32
N GLU A 42 4.91 -16.32 6.52
CA GLU A 42 3.85 -16.44 7.52
C GLU A 42 4.34 -15.99 8.89
N ALA A 43 3.48 -15.36 9.69
CA ALA A 43 3.77 -15.04 11.08
C ALA A 43 2.58 -15.38 11.97
N SER A 44 2.89 -15.81 13.20
CA SER A 44 1.95 -15.95 14.29
C SER A 44 2.29 -14.92 15.35
N PHE A 45 1.31 -14.17 15.83
CA PHE A 45 1.49 -13.22 16.93
C PHE A 45 0.27 -13.22 17.85
N ALA A 46 0.48 -12.98 19.14
CA ALA A 46 -0.63 -12.76 20.05
C ALA A 46 -1.03 -11.28 20.00
N ARG A 47 -2.34 -11.05 19.85
CA ARG A 47 -2.93 -9.70 19.77
C ARG A 47 -3.29 -9.14 21.14
N GLU A 48 -3.39 -10.00 22.14
CA GLU A 48 -4.00 -9.68 23.41
C GLU A 48 -3.09 -10.11 24.56
N HIS A 49 -3.16 -9.36 25.65
CA HIS A 49 -2.50 -9.70 26.89
C HIS A 49 -3.56 -9.91 27.96
N VAL A 50 -3.37 -10.94 28.78
CA VAL A 50 -4.22 -11.23 29.93
C VAL A 50 -3.34 -11.22 31.17
N LEU A 51 -3.72 -10.40 32.14
CA LEU A 51 -3.09 -10.36 33.46
C LEU A 51 -3.93 -11.19 34.43
N LEU A 52 -3.30 -12.20 35.03
CA LEU A 52 -3.90 -13.02 36.07
C LEU A 52 -3.34 -12.58 37.43
N ASP A 53 -4.19 -11.93 38.24
CA ASP A 53 -3.79 -11.42 39.55
C ASP A 53 -3.94 -12.52 40.62
N VAL A 54 -2.84 -13.18 40.93
CA VAL A 54 -2.80 -14.32 41.86
C VAL A 54 -2.95 -13.85 43.30
N ALA A 55 -2.28 -12.75 43.67
CA ALA A 55 -2.35 -12.17 45.01
C ALA A 55 -3.77 -11.75 45.36
N ARG A 56 -4.44 -11.01 44.46
CA ARG A 56 -5.82 -10.57 44.66
C ARG A 56 -6.80 -11.73 44.66
N THR A 57 -6.66 -12.68 43.73
CA THR A 57 -7.57 -13.81 43.62
C THR A 57 -7.50 -14.73 44.84
N PHE A 58 -6.29 -14.96 45.38
CA PHE A 58 -6.10 -15.78 46.57
C PHE A 58 -6.17 -14.99 47.88
N GLY A 59 -6.12 -13.66 47.86
CA GLY A 59 -6.17 -12.82 49.05
C GLY A 59 -4.90 -12.93 49.91
N VAL A 60 -3.73 -13.02 49.27
CA VAL A 60 -2.42 -13.21 49.92
C VAL A 60 -1.45 -12.10 49.51
N SER A 61 -0.33 -11.94 50.24
CA SER A 61 0.72 -11.00 49.84
C SER A 61 1.34 -11.40 48.50
N THR A 62 1.90 -10.43 47.78
CA THR A 62 2.60 -10.67 46.50
C THR A 62 3.72 -11.70 46.61
N THR A 63 4.49 -11.64 47.70
CA THR A 63 5.57 -12.59 48.01
C THR A 63 5.10 -14.03 48.24
N VAL A 64 3.89 -14.21 48.78
CA VAL A 64 3.27 -15.52 48.94
C VAL A 64 2.66 -15.97 47.62
N ALA A 65 1.99 -15.09 46.90
CA ALA A 65 1.39 -15.35 45.60
C ALA A 65 2.41 -15.86 44.57
N ASP A 66 3.60 -15.25 44.51
CA ASP A 66 4.67 -15.68 43.60
C ASP A 66 5.10 -17.14 43.84
N LYS A 67 5.03 -17.63 45.08
CA LYS A 67 5.33 -19.04 45.43
C LYS A 67 4.20 -20.01 45.06
N LEU A 68 2.99 -19.50 44.79
CA LEU A 68 1.81 -20.29 44.44
C LEU A 68 1.65 -20.45 42.93
N VAL A 69 2.39 -19.67 42.13
CA VAL A 69 2.45 -19.80 40.67
C VAL A 69 3.12 -21.13 40.30
N LYS A 70 2.52 -21.87 39.36
CA LYS A 70 2.94 -23.21 38.92
C LYS A 70 3.58 -23.24 37.53
N VAL A 71 3.63 -22.08 36.88
CA VAL A 71 4.18 -21.90 35.53
C VAL A 71 5.44 -21.04 35.58
N LYS A 72 6.21 -21.03 34.49
CA LYS A 72 7.42 -20.23 34.31
C LYS A 72 7.28 -19.29 33.12
N GLU A 73 8.09 -18.22 33.11
CA GLU A 73 8.22 -17.37 31.94
C GLU A 73 8.63 -18.20 30.72
N GLY A 74 7.96 -17.99 29.59
CA GLY A 74 8.13 -18.77 28.37
C GLY A 74 7.20 -19.97 28.21
N ASP A 75 6.51 -20.42 29.26
CA ASP A 75 5.60 -21.57 29.20
C ASP A 75 4.43 -21.30 28.23
N ARG A 76 4.12 -22.29 27.37
CA ARG A 76 2.91 -22.28 26.53
C ARG A 76 1.81 -23.06 27.23
N LEU A 77 0.67 -22.40 27.43
CA LEU A 77 -0.49 -22.94 28.16
C LEU A 77 -1.67 -23.14 27.22
N ALA A 78 -2.33 -24.29 27.32
CA ALA A 78 -3.64 -24.51 26.73
C ALA A 78 -4.74 -23.84 27.58
N GLN A 79 -5.91 -23.63 27.00
CA GLN A 79 -7.07 -23.19 27.78
C GLN A 79 -7.36 -24.15 28.93
N GLY A 80 -7.59 -23.62 30.13
CA GLY A 80 -7.87 -24.40 31.34
C GLY A 80 -6.63 -24.97 32.04
N ALA A 81 -5.42 -24.78 31.49
CA ALA A 81 -4.18 -25.20 32.14
C ALA A 81 -3.98 -24.48 33.49
N LEU A 82 -3.41 -25.18 34.47
CA LEU A 82 -3.18 -24.63 35.81
C LEU A 82 -2.09 -23.56 35.77
N VAL A 83 -2.39 -22.36 36.27
CA VAL A 83 -1.45 -21.23 36.36
C VAL A 83 -0.96 -21.05 37.79
N ALA A 84 -1.87 -21.08 38.76
CA ALA A 84 -1.54 -20.97 40.17
C ALA A 84 -2.53 -21.77 41.01
N GLU A 85 -2.10 -22.21 42.19
CA GLU A 85 -2.92 -23.01 43.10
C GLU A 85 -2.68 -22.62 44.55
N SER A 86 -3.75 -22.36 45.31
CA SER A 86 -3.66 -22.05 46.73
C SER A 86 -3.50 -23.34 47.55
N GLY A 87 -2.57 -23.36 48.50
CA GLY A 87 -2.46 -24.47 49.46
C GLY A 87 -3.62 -24.51 50.48
N GLY A 88 -3.82 -25.66 51.15
CA GLY A 88 -4.81 -25.86 52.22
C GLY A 88 -5.87 -26.92 51.89
N PHE A 89 -6.86 -27.10 52.79
CA PHE A 89 -7.89 -28.15 52.72
C PHE A 89 -8.95 -27.93 51.60
N LEU A 90 -9.09 -26.69 51.11
CA LEU A 90 -9.86 -26.35 49.90
C LEU A 90 -8.98 -25.53 48.94
N SER A 91 -8.34 -26.20 47.98
CA SER A 91 -7.47 -25.58 47.00
C SER A 91 -8.27 -24.80 45.95
N ARG A 92 -8.03 -23.50 45.84
CA ARG A 92 -8.49 -22.66 44.72
C ARG A 92 -7.43 -22.67 43.63
N SER A 93 -7.87 -22.75 42.38
CA SER A 93 -6.97 -22.74 41.22
C SER A 93 -7.26 -21.56 40.32
N ILE A 94 -6.20 -20.94 39.79
CA ILE A 94 -6.28 -20.02 38.66
C ILE A 94 -5.84 -20.79 37.42
N ARG A 95 -6.64 -20.69 36.36
CA ARG A 95 -6.41 -21.40 35.10
C ARG A 95 -6.28 -20.42 33.94
N ALA A 96 -5.51 -20.82 32.94
CA ALA A 96 -5.35 -20.05 31.71
C ALA A 96 -6.71 -19.87 31.02
N PRO A 97 -7.19 -18.65 30.78
CA PRO A 97 -8.53 -18.43 30.20
C PRO A 97 -8.57 -18.75 28.70
N ARG A 98 -7.42 -18.69 28.02
CA ARG A 98 -7.23 -18.96 26.59
C ARG A 98 -5.84 -19.55 26.33
N PRO A 99 -5.61 -20.20 25.18
CA PRO A 99 -4.27 -20.61 24.78
C PRO A 99 -3.36 -19.39 24.67
N GLY A 100 -2.13 -19.52 25.19
CA GLY A 100 -1.20 -18.39 25.25
C GLY A 100 0.17 -18.76 25.80
N ARG A 101 1.02 -17.75 25.95
CA ARG A 101 2.38 -17.87 26.48
C ARG A 101 2.56 -16.98 27.69
N VAL A 102 3.20 -17.49 28.74
CA VAL A 102 3.55 -16.71 29.93
C VAL A 102 4.70 -15.77 29.58
N MET A 103 4.48 -14.47 29.77
CA MET A 103 5.44 -13.41 29.45
C MET A 103 6.29 -13.01 30.66
N VAL A 104 5.61 -12.73 31.77
CA VAL A 104 6.23 -12.22 32.99
C VAL A 104 5.52 -12.81 34.20
N ILE A 105 6.28 -13.18 35.21
CA ILE A 105 5.76 -13.57 36.52
C ILE A 105 6.40 -12.69 37.59
N GLY A 106 5.58 -12.04 38.41
CA GLY A 106 6.09 -11.31 39.56
C GLY A 106 5.06 -10.37 40.16
N GLY A 107 5.33 -9.91 41.38
CA GLY A 107 4.43 -9.00 42.08
C GLY A 107 3.07 -9.65 42.40
N GLY A 108 3.03 -10.98 42.49
CA GLY A 108 1.79 -11.74 42.67
C GLY A 108 0.91 -11.80 41.43
N GLN A 109 1.44 -11.52 40.23
CA GLN A 109 0.70 -11.51 38.98
C GLN A 109 1.41 -12.34 37.91
N VAL A 110 0.62 -12.86 36.96
CA VAL A 110 1.10 -13.58 35.78
C VAL A 110 0.57 -12.89 34.54
N LEU A 111 1.46 -12.34 33.72
CA LEU A 111 1.11 -11.75 32.43
C LEU A 111 1.24 -12.81 31.34
N MET A 112 0.17 -13.00 30.56
CA MET A 112 0.13 -13.93 29.44
C MET A 112 -0.15 -13.18 28.13
N GLU A 113 0.60 -13.49 27.07
CA GLU A 113 0.21 -13.22 25.68
C GLU A 113 -0.83 -14.27 25.28
N VAL A 114 -2.00 -13.87 24.79
CA VAL A 114 -3.06 -14.79 24.36
C VAL A 114 -3.55 -14.46 22.95
N GLY A 115 -4.01 -15.50 22.27
CA GLY A 115 -4.41 -15.44 20.86
C GLY A 115 -3.30 -15.91 19.92
N ASP A 116 -3.68 -16.48 18.79
CA ASP A 116 -2.76 -16.91 17.72
C ASP A 116 -3.28 -16.32 16.41
N ALA A 117 -3.04 -15.02 16.22
CA ALA A 117 -3.37 -14.37 14.97
C ALA A 117 -2.31 -14.74 13.93
N LYS A 118 -2.73 -15.42 12.87
CA LYS A 118 -1.87 -15.74 11.74
C LYS A 118 -1.95 -14.65 10.68
N ILE A 119 -0.80 -14.29 10.15
CA ILE A 119 -0.65 -13.40 9.00
C ILE A 119 0.04 -14.21 7.90
N GLU A 120 -0.60 -14.26 6.74
CA GLU A 120 0.05 -14.70 5.50
C GLU A 120 0.47 -13.47 4.72
N LEU A 121 1.77 -13.39 4.41
CA LEU A 121 2.29 -12.44 3.45
C LEU A 121 2.25 -13.09 2.07
N ARG A 122 1.41 -12.53 1.19
CA ARG A 122 1.40 -12.87 -0.23
C ARG A 122 2.44 -12.07 -0.99
N ALA A 123 2.97 -12.64 -2.07
CA ALA A 123 3.87 -11.95 -2.99
C ALA A 123 3.27 -10.62 -3.45
N GLY A 124 1.98 -10.62 -3.84
CA GLY A 124 1.26 -9.42 -4.24
C GLY A 124 1.55 -8.92 -5.65
N LEU A 125 2.69 -9.29 -6.24
CA LEU A 125 3.06 -9.06 -7.63
C LEU A 125 3.77 -10.30 -8.21
N PRO A 126 3.68 -10.53 -9.54
CA PRO A 126 4.44 -11.60 -10.17
C PRO A 126 5.89 -11.18 -10.35
N GLY A 127 6.83 -12.10 -10.15
CA GLY A 127 8.24 -11.80 -10.32
C GLY A 127 9.16 -12.92 -9.85
N THR A 128 10.43 -12.58 -9.67
CA THR A 128 11.46 -13.46 -9.14
C THR A 128 11.97 -12.92 -7.80
N VAL A 129 12.11 -13.79 -6.81
CA VAL A 129 12.73 -13.45 -5.53
C VAL A 129 14.23 -13.22 -5.73
N VAL A 130 14.69 -11.99 -5.53
CA VAL A 130 16.09 -11.58 -5.67
C VAL A 130 16.81 -11.39 -4.34
N GLN A 131 16.05 -11.35 -3.24
CA GLN A 131 16.60 -11.33 -1.89
C GLN A 131 15.62 -11.97 -0.91
N VAL A 132 16.15 -12.75 0.03
CA VAL A 132 15.40 -13.23 1.19
C VAL A 132 15.77 -12.35 2.39
N LEU A 133 14.77 -11.81 3.07
CA LEU A 133 14.92 -11.02 4.30
C LEU A 133 14.58 -11.93 5.49
N PRO A 134 15.58 -12.42 6.25
CA PRO A 134 15.36 -13.36 7.33
C PRO A 134 14.27 -12.89 8.29
N GLU A 135 13.35 -13.80 8.62
CA GLU A 135 12.20 -13.59 9.50
C GLU A 135 11.21 -12.48 9.08
N ARG A 136 11.43 -11.80 7.94
CA ARG A 136 10.65 -10.63 7.53
C ARG A 136 9.94 -10.85 6.22
N GLY A 137 10.61 -11.37 5.18
CA GLY A 137 9.98 -11.54 3.88
C GLY A 137 10.98 -11.66 2.73
N VAL A 138 10.67 -11.06 1.59
CA VAL A 138 11.49 -11.15 0.37
C VAL A 138 11.46 -9.85 -0.43
N VAL A 139 12.48 -9.66 -1.27
CA VAL A 139 12.47 -8.65 -2.33
C VAL A 139 12.15 -9.36 -3.64
N ILE A 140 11.11 -8.89 -4.32
CA ILE A 140 10.64 -9.41 -5.60
C ILE A 140 11.03 -8.44 -6.70
N ARG A 141 11.62 -8.95 -7.77
CA ARG A 141 11.93 -8.21 -8.98
C ARG A 141 11.06 -8.67 -10.14
N THR A 142 10.53 -7.71 -10.88
CA THR A 142 9.76 -7.94 -12.09
C THR A 142 10.11 -6.87 -13.13
N VAL A 143 9.76 -7.10 -14.38
CA VAL A 143 10.01 -6.15 -15.48
C VAL A 143 8.69 -5.91 -16.19
N GLY A 144 8.40 -4.63 -16.45
CA GLY A 144 7.14 -4.27 -17.07
C GLY A 144 6.89 -2.77 -17.09
N ALA A 145 5.65 -2.41 -17.43
CA ALA A 145 5.19 -1.04 -17.31
C ALA A 145 4.85 -0.72 -15.85
N LEU A 146 5.18 0.49 -15.44
CA LEU A 146 4.94 1.02 -14.10
C LEU A 146 4.18 2.34 -14.20
N VAL A 147 3.04 2.45 -13.53
CA VAL A 147 2.29 3.71 -13.41
C VAL A 147 2.04 3.99 -11.94
N GLN A 148 2.65 5.05 -11.42
CA GLN A 148 2.42 5.50 -10.05
C GLN A 148 1.21 6.43 -9.95
N GLY A 149 0.44 6.23 -8.90
CA GLY A 149 -0.66 7.10 -8.51
C GLY A 149 -0.32 7.98 -7.32
N VAL A 150 -1.29 8.81 -6.94
CA VAL A 150 -1.18 9.74 -5.81
C VAL A 150 -1.90 9.26 -4.56
N TRP A 151 -2.83 8.31 -4.69
CA TRP A 151 -3.56 7.76 -3.55
C TRP A 151 -3.99 6.30 -3.77
N GLY A 152 -4.03 5.53 -2.68
CA GLY A 152 -4.45 4.14 -2.66
C GLY A 152 -5.10 3.78 -1.32
N ASN A 153 -5.99 2.79 -1.32
CA ASN A 153 -6.77 2.38 -0.14
C ASN A 153 -6.13 1.28 0.74
N GLY A 154 -4.83 1.00 0.55
CA GLY A 154 -4.04 0.05 1.32
C GLY A 154 -4.20 -1.42 0.92
N ARG A 155 -4.70 -1.71 -0.30
CA ARG A 155 -4.95 -3.09 -0.76
C ARG A 155 -4.13 -3.42 -2.00
N ILE A 156 -3.94 -4.72 -2.21
CA ILE A 156 -3.23 -5.26 -3.37
C ILE A 156 -3.99 -6.47 -3.92
N ASP A 157 -4.17 -6.51 -5.23
CA ASP A 157 -4.69 -7.67 -5.95
C ASP A 157 -4.30 -7.56 -7.43
N SER A 158 -4.51 -8.63 -8.19
CA SER A 158 -4.17 -8.71 -9.61
C SER A 158 -5.30 -9.30 -10.44
N GLY A 159 -5.38 -8.92 -11.72
CA GLY A 159 -6.36 -9.46 -12.64
C GLY A 159 -6.25 -8.86 -14.04
N LEU A 160 -7.08 -9.37 -14.95
CA LEU A 160 -7.15 -8.88 -16.33
C LEU A 160 -7.71 -7.45 -16.37
N MET A 161 -7.01 -6.51 -17.01
CA MET A 161 -7.46 -5.13 -17.11
C MET A 161 -8.56 -4.94 -18.16
N ARG A 162 -9.68 -4.34 -17.75
CA ARG A 162 -10.80 -3.92 -18.60
C ARG A 162 -10.90 -2.40 -18.59
N VAL A 163 -10.90 -1.81 -19.78
CA VAL A 163 -10.87 -0.35 -19.97
C VAL A 163 -12.31 0.13 -20.22
N LEU A 164 -12.80 1.03 -19.37
CA LEU A 164 -14.16 1.59 -19.43
C LEU A 164 -14.20 3.09 -19.76
N LEU A 165 -13.05 3.68 -20.05
CA LEU A 165 -12.91 5.06 -20.51
C LEU A 165 -12.44 5.09 -21.97
N GLU A 166 -13.01 6.01 -22.73
CA GLU A 166 -12.63 6.37 -24.11
C GLU A 166 -11.79 7.64 -24.14
N LYS A 167 -12.00 8.54 -23.18
CA LYS A 167 -11.29 9.82 -23.04
C LYS A 167 -10.73 10.00 -21.63
N PRO A 168 -9.67 10.81 -21.45
CA PRO A 168 -9.07 11.04 -20.14
C PRO A 168 -10.01 11.66 -19.10
N ASP A 169 -11.01 12.44 -19.53
CA ASP A 169 -11.96 13.15 -18.69
C ASP A 169 -13.30 12.43 -18.49
N ASP A 170 -13.42 11.18 -18.95
CA ASP A 170 -14.62 10.38 -18.78
C ASP A 170 -14.96 10.19 -17.29
N VAL A 171 -16.24 9.96 -17.02
CA VAL A 171 -16.75 9.65 -15.67
C VAL A 171 -17.17 8.20 -15.63
N LEU A 172 -16.68 7.46 -14.63
CA LEU A 172 -17.13 6.10 -14.37
C LEU A 172 -18.43 6.14 -13.58
N MET A 173 -19.49 5.58 -14.16
CA MET A 173 -20.82 5.49 -13.57
C MET A 173 -21.17 4.03 -13.26
N ALA A 174 -22.04 3.83 -12.27
CA ALA A 174 -22.48 2.50 -11.85
C ALA A 174 -23.14 1.66 -12.96
N ASP A 175 -23.83 2.30 -13.91
CA ASP A 175 -24.50 1.64 -15.04
C ASP A 175 -23.54 1.06 -16.09
N ARG A 176 -22.27 1.47 -16.08
CA ARG A 176 -21.19 0.89 -16.89
C ARG A 176 -20.62 -0.38 -16.27
N LEU A 177 -21.02 -0.74 -15.06
CA LEU A 177 -20.52 -1.88 -14.32
C LEU A 177 -21.47 -3.06 -14.49
N ASP A 178 -21.08 -4.04 -15.30
CA ASP A 178 -21.85 -5.25 -15.54
C ASP A 178 -21.11 -6.54 -15.12
N VAL A 179 -21.82 -7.66 -15.19
CA VAL A 179 -21.34 -8.99 -14.74
C VAL A 179 -20.09 -9.46 -15.48
N SER A 180 -19.82 -8.97 -16.70
CA SER A 180 -18.64 -9.33 -17.49
C SER A 180 -17.33 -8.82 -16.87
N LEU A 181 -17.40 -7.87 -15.94
CA LEU A 181 -16.24 -7.29 -15.25
C LEU A 181 -15.80 -8.11 -14.02
N ARG A 182 -16.53 -9.18 -13.69
CA ARG A 182 -16.20 -10.04 -12.55
C ARG A 182 -14.76 -10.56 -12.67
N GLY A 183 -13.99 -10.42 -11.59
CA GLY A 183 -12.60 -10.89 -11.54
C GLY A 183 -11.62 -10.05 -12.36
N SER A 184 -12.04 -8.91 -12.91
CA SER A 184 -11.18 -8.00 -13.68
C SER A 184 -10.64 -6.86 -12.81
N VAL A 185 -9.59 -6.20 -13.29
CA VAL A 185 -9.19 -4.87 -12.83
C VAL A 185 -9.82 -3.86 -13.78
N ILE A 186 -10.58 -2.92 -13.25
CA ILE A 186 -11.23 -1.88 -14.05
C ILE A 186 -10.30 -0.68 -14.15
N LEU A 187 -10.07 -0.21 -15.37
CA LEU A 187 -9.55 1.14 -15.63
C LEU A 187 -10.73 2.04 -15.99
N GLY A 188 -11.03 2.99 -15.12
CA GLY A 188 -12.11 3.97 -15.28
C GLY A 188 -11.59 5.40 -15.24
N GLY A 189 -12.48 6.33 -15.61
CA GLY A 189 -12.23 7.76 -15.45
C GLY A 189 -12.54 8.23 -14.03
N HIS A 190 -13.14 9.41 -13.91
CA HIS A 190 -13.45 10.05 -12.64
C HIS A 190 -14.62 9.37 -11.89
N VAL A 191 -14.52 9.21 -10.56
CA VAL A 191 -15.62 8.72 -9.70
C VAL A 191 -16.23 9.84 -8.85
N ARG A 192 -17.55 10.04 -8.98
CA ARG A 192 -18.29 11.17 -8.38
C ARG A 192 -19.21 10.78 -7.22
N ASP A 193 -19.61 9.52 -7.14
CA ASP A 193 -20.61 9.04 -6.20
C ASP A 193 -20.18 7.73 -5.51
N ALA A 194 -20.82 7.44 -4.38
CA ALA A 194 -20.54 6.24 -3.60
C ALA A 194 -21.22 4.99 -4.17
N GLU A 195 -22.23 5.14 -5.03
CA GLU A 195 -22.96 4.02 -5.64
C GLU A 195 -22.06 3.25 -6.59
N THR A 196 -21.28 3.95 -7.43
CA THR A 196 -20.27 3.38 -8.33
C THR A 196 -19.30 2.46 -7.57
N LEU A 197 -18.79 2.90 -6.40
CA LEU A 197 -17.90 2.07 -5.58
C LEU A 197 -18.61 0.85 -4.97
N ARG A 198 -19.89 0.99 -4.59
CA ARG A 198 -20.68 -0.10 -4.01
C ARG A 198 -21.04 -1.15 -5.05
N VAL A 199 -21.50 -0.74 -6.24
CA VAL A 199 -21.79 -1.66 -7.35
C VAL A 199 -20.54 -2.40 -7.78
N ALA A 200 -19.39 -1.71 -7.85
CA ALA A 200 -18.08 -2.33 -8.04
C ALA A 200 -17.68 -3.31 -6.91
N ALA A 201 -18.26 -3.21 -5.71
CA ALA A 201 -18.03 -4.18 -4.64
C ALA A 201 -18.92 -5.42 -4.76
N GLU A 202 -20.14 -5.25 -5.28
CA GLU A 202 -21.11 -6.33 -5.53
C GLU A 202 -20.70 -7.22 -6.70
N LEU A 203 -20.08 -6.63 -7.72
CA LEU A 203 -19.37 -7.32 -8.78
C LEU A 203 -17.96 -7.58 -8.25
N PRO A 204 -17.56 -8.79 -7.83
CA PRO A 204 -16.28 -9.01 -7.17
C PRO A 204 -15.10 -8.80 -8.14
N ILE A 205 -14.74 -7.54 -8.36
CA ILE A 205 -13.61 -7.09 -9.17
C ILE A 205 -12.32 -7.22 -8.37
N ARG A 206 -11.21 -7.32 -9.10
CA ARG A 206 -9.86 -7.41 -8.56
C ARG A 206 -9.23 -6.04 -8.34
N GLY A 207 -9.80 -4.96 -8.88
CA GLY A 207 -9.28 -3.63 -8.60
C GLY A 207 -9.95 -2.56 -9.43
N LEU A 208 -9.75 -1.32 -9.00
CA LEU A 208 -10.26 -0.12 -9.65
C LEU A 208 -9.13 0.90 -9.74
N ILE A 209 -8.71 1.20 -10.97
CA ILE A 209 -7.76 2.26 -11.31
C ILE A 209 -8.57 3.41 -11.88
N VAL A 210 -8.47 4.60 -11.29
CA VAL A 210 -9.26 5.78 -11.68
C VAL A 210 -8.36 7.00 -11.87
N SER A 211 -8.75 7.91 -12.75
CA SER A 211 -8.06 9.20 -12.89
C SER A 211 -8.14 10.00 -11.58
N SER A 212 -9.35 10.18 -11.07
CA SER A 212 -9.61 10.99 -9.89
C SER A 212 -10.90 10.58 -9.18
N MET A 213 -11.02 10.98 -7.92
CA MET A 213 -12.21 10.73 -7.10
C MET A 213 -12.60 11.97 -6.32
N VAL A 214 -13.88 12.21 -6.03
CA VAL A 214 -14.25 13.32 -5.13
C VAL A 214 -13.84 13.00 -3.68
N SER A 215 -13.24 13.96 -2.98
CA SER A 215 -12.69 13.78 -1.62
C SER A 215 -13.66 13.18 -0.59
N PRO A 216 -14.98 13.48 -0.60
CA PRO A 216 -15.92 12.86 0.34
C PRO A 216 -15.97 11.31 0.27
N LEU A 217 -15.54 10.71 -0.83
CA LEU A 217 -15.57 9.25 -1.02
C LEU A 217 -14.39 8.52 -0.35
N ILE A 218 -13.38 9.23 0.18
CA ILE A 218 -12.20 8.60 0.78
C ILE A 218 -12.57 7.56 1.84
N GLN A 219 -13.50 7.89 2.74
CA GLN A 219 -13.92 6.95 3.80
C GLN A 219 -14.66 5.73 3.24
N THR A 220 -15.49 5.93 2.21
CA THR A 220 -16.16 4.83 1.51
C THR A 220 -15.14 3.93 0.78
N ALA A 221 -14.16 4.52 0.10
CA ALA A 221 -13.12 3.78 -0.62
C ALA A 221 -12.24 2.93 0.32
N TYR A 222 -11.98 3.38 1.55
CA TYR A 222 -11.29 2.56 2.56
C TYR A 222 -12.08 1.32 3.01
N GLN A 223 -13.41 1.38 2.95
CA GLN A 223 -14.29 0.28 3.33
C GLN A 223 -14.41 -0.79 2.22
N MET A 224 -14.08 -0.44 0.97
CA MET A 224 -14.15 -1.37 -0.16
C MET A 224 -13.15 -2.51 -0.01
N ARG A 225 -13.52 -3.73 -0.38
CA ARG A 225 -12.66 -4.93 -0.20
C ARG A 225 -11.70 -5.18 -1.37
N TYR A 226 -11.73 -4.37 -2.40
CA TYR A 226 -10.85 -4.40 -3.56
C TYR A 226 -9.90 -3.18 -3.55
N PRO A 227 -8.73 -3.26 -4.23
CA PRO A 227 -7.82 -2.13 -4.34
C PRO A 227 -8.42 -1.01 -5.18
N ILE A 228 -8.32 0.21 -4.67
CA ILE A 228 -8.69 1.44 -5.38
C ILE A 228 -7.44 2.31 -5.47
N LEU A 229 -7.01 2.60 -6.69
CA LEU A 229 -5.86 3.43 -7.00
C LEU A 229 -6.31 4.67 -7.76
N VAL A 230 -5.91 5.84 -7.26
CA VAL A 230 -6.18 7.14 -7.87
C VAL A 230 -4.89 7.68 -8.45
N LEU A 231 -4.89 7.95 -9.76
CA LEU A 231 -3.71 8.38 -10.50
C LEU A 231 -3.38 9.86 -10.30
N ASP A 232 -4.36 10.74 -10.50
CA ASP A 232 -4.09 12.17 -10.69
C ASP A 232 -4.48 13.05 -9.50
N GLY A 233 -5.51 12.65 -8.74
CA GLY A 233 -5.86 13.32 -7.49
C GLY A 233 -7.33 13.30 -7.12
N PHE A 234 -7.73 14.29 -6.32
CA PHE A 234 -9.10 14.43 -5.84
C PHE A 234 -9.81 15.62 -6.50
N GLY A 235 -11.08 15.44 -6.84
CA GLY A 235 -11.87 16.34 -7.68
C GLY A 235 -12.11 15.74 -9.06
N GLY A 236 -12.63 16.55 -10.00
CA GLY A 236 -12.83 16.13 -11.40
C GLY A 236 -11.60 16.41 -12.24
N MET A 237 -10.56 15.57 -12.10
CA MET A 237 -9.31 15.69 -12.84
C MET A 237 -9.27 14.64 -13.95
N PRO A 238 -8.92 15.02 -15.19
CA PRO A 238 -8.71 14.06 -16.24
C PRO A 238 -7.49 13.19 -15.92
N MET A 239 -7.47 11.97 -16.47
CA MET A 239 -6.29 11.13 -16.43
C MET A 239 -5.14 11.84 -17.14
N ASN A 240 -3.93 11.82 -16.57
CA ASN A 240 -2.81 12.38 -17.30
C ASN A 240 -2.54 11.61 -18.60
N SER A 241 -2.09 12.34 -19.63
CA SER A 241 -1.96 11.84 -21.00
C SER A 241 -0.99 10.64 -21.11
N ALA A 242 0.10 10.66 -20.35
CA ALA A 242 1.09 9.58 -20.29
C ALA A 242 0.47 8.28 -19.74
N ALA A 243 -0.20 8.34 -18.58
CA ALA A 243 -0.84 7.19 -17.96
C ALA A 243 -2.00 6.67 -18.80
N PHE A 244 -2.83 7.58 -19.32
CA PHE A 244 -3.94 7.23 -20.21
C PHE A 244 -3.44 6.43 -21.41
N LYS A 245 -2.42 6.93 -22.12
CA LYS A 245 -1.84 6.24 -23.28
C LYS A 245 -1.27 4.88 -22.91
N LEU A 246 -0.49 4.81 -21.83
CA LEU A 246 0.20 3.59 -21.42
C LEU A 246 -0.79 2.50 -20.98
N LEU A 247 -1.79 2.85 -20.15
CA LEU A 247 -2.76 1.89 -19.63
C LEU A 247 -3.73 1.43 -20.72
N THR A 248 -4.23 2.32 -21.57
CA THR A 248 -5.14 1.93 -22.67
C THR A 248 -4.46 1.07 -23.74
N THR A 249 -3.17 1.28 -24.01
CA THR A 249 -2.38 0.43 -24.93
C THR A 249 -2.15 -0.97 -24.35
N ASN A 250 -2.23 -1.13 -23.03
CA ASN A 250 -2.08 -2.41 -22.33
C ASN A 250 -3.42 -3.02 -21.90
N LYS A 251 -4.53 -2.66 -22.56
CA LYS A 251 -5.83 -3.29 -22.34
C LYS A 251 -5.74 -4.82 -22.46
N GLU A 252 -6.56 -5.53 -21.67
CA GLU A 252 -6.63 -6.99 -21.67
C GLU A 252 -5.31 -7.70 -21.29
N ARG A 253 -4.40 -7.00 -20.60
CA ARG A 253 -3.26 -7.63 -19.92
C ARG A 253 -3.57 -7.86 -18.45
N GLU A 254 -2.88 -8.81 -17.86
CA GLU A 254 -2.87 -8.98 -16.41
C GLU A 254 -2.10 -7.82 -15.77
N VAL A 255 -2.69 -7.22 -14.75
CA VAL A 255 -2.12 -6.08 -14.03
C VAL A 255 -2.21 -6.32 -12.53
N THR A 256 -1.19 -5.86 -11.82
CA THR A 256 -1.21 -5.77 -10.36
C THR A 256 -1.53 -4.34 -9.96
N VAL A 257 -2.55 -4.18 -9.11
CA VAL A 257 -2.87 -2.89 -8.48
C VAL A 257 -2.36 -2.94 -7.05
N ASN A 258 -1.20 -2.34 -6.80
CA ASN A 258 -0.67 -2.14 -5.46
C ASN A 258 -1.15 -0.78 -4.96
N ALA A 259 -2.33 -0.72 -4.38
CA ALA A 259 -2.93 0.51 -3.86
C ALA A 259 -2.45 0.83 -2.43
N GLU A 260 -1.19 0.59 -2.10
CA GLU A 260 -0.61 0.95 -0.81
C GLU A 260 -0.70 2.46 -0.53
N HIS A 261 -0.67 2.83 0.74
CA HIS A 261 -0.71 4.24 1.11
C HIS A 261 0.57 4.92 0.64
N PHE A 262 0.42 6.14 0.13
CA PHE A 262 1.59 6.98 -0.12
C PHE A 262 2.31 7.29 1.21
N ASP A 263 3.57 6.90 1.30
CA ASP A 263 4.43 7.19 2.43
C ASP A 263 5.68 7.96 1.95
N ARG A 264 5.75 9.22 2.37
CA ARG A 264 6.85 10.13 2.03
C ARG A 264 8.20 9.74 2.64
N TYR A 265 8.21 8.92 3.69
CA TYR A 265 9.45 8.54 4.39
C TYR A 265 10.08 7.30 3.76
N SER A 266 9.26 6.28 3.46
CA SER A 266 9.71 5.09 2.73
C SER A 266 9.78 5.29 1.22
N GLY A 267 9.10 6.32 0.69
CA GLY A 267 8.99 6.57 -0.75
C GLY A 267 7.93 5.72 -1.44
N ASN A 268 7.22 4.86 -0.69
CA ASN A 268 6.19 3.97 -1.23
C ASN A 268 5.05 4.79 -1.85
N ARG A 269 4.64 4.37 -3.06
CA ARG A 269 3.54 4.97 -3.81
C ARG A 269 2.55 3.89 -4.22
N PRO A 270 1.25 4.22 -4.27
CA PRO A 270 0.30 3.39 -4.99
C PRO A 270 0.75 3.27 -6.45
N GLU A 271 0.64 2.08 -7.02
CA GLU A 271 1.15 1.80 -8.36
C GLU A 271 0.37 0.70 -9.09
N VAL A 272 0.40 0.79 -10.41
CA VAL A 272 -0.05 -0.23 -11.35
C VAL A 272 1.18 -0.84 -11.99
N ILE A 273 1.31 -2.16 -11.89
CA ILE A 273 2.40 -2.93 -12.50
C ILE A 273 1.79 -3.82 -13.58
N ILE A 274 2.32 -3.70 -14.80
CA ILE A 274 1.93 -4.55 -15.94
C ILE A 274 3.17 -5.34 -16.35
N PRO A 275 3.28 -6.63 -15.98
CA PRO A 275 4.40 -7.46 -16.39
C PRO A 275 4.44 -7.57 -17.91
N LEU A 276 5.60 -7.31 -18.51
CA LEU A 276 5.79 -7.36 -19.96
C LEU A 276 6.98 -8.27 -20.31
N PRO A 277 6.93 -8.97 -21.46
CA PRO A 277 8.08 -9.70 -21.94
C PRO A 277 9.21 -8.74 -22.26
N PHE A 278 10.44 -9.13 -21.92
CA PHE A 278 11.64 -8.35 -22.16
C PHE A 278 12.75 -9.27 -22.71
N THR A 279 13.68 -8.68 -23.45
CA THR A 279 14.87 -9.38 -23.98
C THR A 279 16.12 -8.96 -23.23
N ASN A 280 16.31 -7.65 -23.09
CA ASN A 280 17.32 -7.07 -22.23
C ASN A 280 16.64 -6.49 -21.01
N GLU A 281 17.21 -6.75 -19.84
CA GLU A 281 16.66 -6.24 -18.61
C GLU A 281 16.94 -4.73 -18.50
N PRO A 282 15.90 -3.89 -18.33
CA PRO A 282 16.07 -2.46 -18.13
C PRO A 282 16.61 -2.17 -16.73
N ASP A 283 17.16 -0.97 -16.56
CA ASP A 283 17.57 -0.45 -15.26
C ASP A 283 16.35 -0.12 -14.38
N GLU A 284 16.60 -0.06 -13.07
CA GLU A 284 15.63 0.46 -12.10
C GLU A 284 15.48 1.97 -12.30
N PRO A 285 14.27 2.52 -12.08
CA PRO A 285 14.03 3.93 -12.32
C PRO A 285 14.59 4.77 -11.18
N GLU A 286 15.26 5.86 -11.55
CA GLU A 286 15.77 6.82 -10.57
C GLU A 286 14.59 7.56 -9.88
N PRO A 287 14.58 7.66 -8.54
CA PRO A 287 13.48 8.30 -7.81
C PRO A 287 13.51 9.83 -7.90
N TYR A 288 14.65 10.39 -8.32
CA TYR A 288 14.86 11.82 -8.44
C TYR A 288 15.54 12.14 -9.76
N GLU A 289 15.15 13.27 -10.34
CA GLU A 289 15.77 13.80 -11.54
C GLU A 289 16.15 15.26 -11.32
N THR A 290 17.14 15.76 -12.05
CA THR A 290 17.46 17.18 -12.02
C THR A 290 16.56 17.90 -13.01
N PHE A 291 15.82 18.92 -12.56
CA PHE A 291 15.02 19.75 -13.47
C PHE A 291 15.88 20.27 -14.63
N ALA A 292 15.43 19.99 -15.85
CA ALA A 292 16.07 20.41 -17.09
C ALA A 292 15.00 20.81 -18.12
N VAL A 293 15.39 21.66 -19.06
CA VAL A 293 14.56 22.02 -20.21
C VAL A 293 14.27 20.77 -21.04
N GLY A 294 13.03 20.62 -21.49
CA GLY A 294 12.56 19.45 -22.23
C GLY A 294 11.94 18.36 -21.37
N LEU A 295 12.10 18.38 -20.05
CA LEU A 295 11.43 17.43 -19.17
C LEU A 295 9.91 17.65 -19.16
N THR A 296 9.17 16.55 -19.18
CA THR A 296 7.72 16.56 -18.97
C THR A 296 7.44 16.63 -17.48
N VAL A 297 6.57 17.56 -17.09
CA VAL A 297 6.22 17.81 -15.70
C VAL A 297 4.72 17.87 -15.51
N ARG A 298 4.27 17.49 -14.32
CA ARG A 298 2.91 17.64 -13.85
C ARG A 298 2.82 18.73 -12.79
N MET A 299 1.77 19.53 -12.87
CA MET A 299 1.52 20.59 -11.89
C MET A 299 0.81 20.01 -10.66
N ARG A 300 1.37 20.28 -9.48
CA ARG A 300 0.89 19.70 -8.21
C ARG A 300 -0.11 20.59 -7.47
N ARG A 301 -0.25 21.86 -7.87
CA ARG A 301 -1.05 22.87 -7.15
C ARG A 301 -1.95 23.68 -8.10
N PRO A 302 -3.11 24.17 -7.60
CA PRO A 302 -3.92 25.12 -8.34
C PRO A 302 -3.12 26.36 -8.78
N PRO A 303 -3.50 27.03 -9.88
CA PRO A 303 -4.70 26.77 -10.69
C PRO A 303 -4.55 25.62 -11.70
N PHE A 304 -3.33 25.16 -11.98
CA PHE A 304 -3.05 24.18 -13.03
C PHE A 304 -2.93 22.73 -12.52
N ALA A 305 -3.46 22.42 -11.33
CA ALA A 305 -3.29 21.11 -10.69
C ALA A 305 -3.71 19.96 -11.62
N GLY A 306 -2.84 18.96 -11.78
CA GLY A 306 -3.07 17.79 -12.62
C GLY A 306 -2.71 17.97 -14.09
N MET A 307 -2.54 19.20 -14.58
CA MET A 307 -2.12 19.43 -15.98
C MET A 307 -0.68 18.95 -16.21
N ILE A 308 -0.41 18.50 -17.43
CA ILE A 308 0.94 18.18 -17.92
C ILE A 308 1.45 19.29 -18.82
N GLY A 309 2.77 19.51 -18.79
CA GLY A 309 3.48 20.37 -19.71
C GLY A 309 4.94 19.99 -19.84
N THR A 310 5.66 20.70 -20.71
CA THR A 310 7.11 20.55 -20.90
C THR A 310 7.82 21.79 -20.39
N ILE A 311 8.92 21.62 -19.65
CA ILE A 311 9.76 22.76 -19.25
C ILE A 311 10.36 23.40 -20.50
N SER A 312 9.96 24.62 -20.81
CA SER A 312 10.47 25.39 -21.95
C SER A 312 11.66 26.25 -21.59
N ASN A 313 11.73 26.73 -20.34
CA ASN A 313 12.82 27.54 -19.83
C ASN A 313 13.01 27.30 -18.33
N LEU A 314 14.26 27.36 -17.87
CA LEU A 314 14.62 27.21 -16.46
C LEU A 314 15.54 28.37 -16.03
N PRO A 315 14.96 29.55 -15.69
CA PRO A 315 15.73 30.72 -15.28
C PRO A 315 16.66 30.43 -14.10
N ALA A 316 17.88 30.95 -14.15
CA ALA A 316 18.80 30.88 -13.04
C ALA A 316 18.33 31.79 -11.88
N GLY A 317 18.39 31.29 -10.64
CA GLY A 317 18.05 32.07 -9.45
C GLY A 317 16.54 32.10 -9.14
N LEU A 318 16.04 33.27 -8.74
CA LEU A 318 14.65 33.46 -8.32
C LEU A 318 13.86 34.22 -9.38
N SER A 319 12.67 33.73 -9.71
CA SER A 319 11.71 34.42 -10.58
C SER A 319 10.64 35.12 -9.76
N LEU A 320 10.19 36.29 -10.22
CA LEU A 320 9.03 36.99 -9.65
C LEU A 320 7.74 36.29 -10.11
N LEU A 321 6.94 35.85 -9.16
CA LEU A 321 5.67 35.18 -9.41
C LEU A 321 4.52 36.19 -9.44
N GLN A 322 3.38 35.79 -10.01
CA GLN A 322 2.15 36.62 -10.00
C GLN A 322 1.68 36.98 -8.58
N SER A 323 2.02 36.17 -7.58
CA SER A 323 1.74 36.45 -6.17
C SER A 323 2.62 37.55 -5.56
N GLY A 324 3.62 38.05 -6.29
CA GLY A 324 4.64 38.98 -5.80
C GLY A 324 5.81 38.30 -5.06
N LEU A 325 5.72 37.00 -4.79
CA LEU A 325 6.80 36.23 -4.18
C LEU A 325 7.93 35.94 -5.18
N ARG A 326 9.14 35.70 -4.66
CA ARG A 326 10.30 35.27 -5.44
C ARG A 326 10.68 33.84 -5.05
N ALA A 327 10.73 32.94 -6.03
CA ALA A 327 11.10 31.54 -5.84
C ALA A 327 11.82 30.99 -7.06
N PRO A 328 12.60 29.90 -6.94
CA PRO A 328 13.06 29.15 -8.11
C PRO A 328 11.84 28.65 -8.88
N ALA A 329 11.79 28.94 -10.17
CA ALA A 329 10.66 28.62 -11.04
C ALA A 329 11.12 28.13 -12.41
N ALA A 330 10.21 27.47 -13.12
CA ALA A 330 10.37 27.11 -14.52
C ALA A 330 9.24 27.73 -15.34
N GLU A 331 9.51 28.04 -16.60
CA GLU A 331 8.45 28.25 -17.58
C GLU A 331 8.06 26.90 -18.15
N VAL A 332 6.77 26.60 -18.09
CA VAL A 332 6.21 25.33 -18.53
C VAL A 332 5.22 25.62 -19.66
N LYS A 333 5.45 24.98 -20.81
CA LYS A 333 4.50 24.96 -21.91
C LYS A 333 3.50 23.84 -21.69
N LEU A 334 2.26 24.20 -21.41
CA LEU A 334 1.15 23.29 -21.17
C LEU A 334 0.68 22.63 -22.47
N GLU A 335 0.01 21.48 -22.37
CA GLU A 335 -0.57 20.78 -23.52
C GLU A 335 -1.62 21.62 -24.26
N ASN A 336 -2.30 22.55 -23.57
CA ASN A 336 -3.25 23.50 -24.18
C ASN A 336 -2.56 24.65 -24.96
N GLY A 337 -1.23 24.69 -24.98
CA GLY A 337 -0.42 25.71 -25.66
C GLY A 337 -0.04 26.93 -24.82
N GLU A 338 -0.62 27.10 -23.63
CA GLU A 338 -0.29 28.19 -22.72
C GLU A 338 1.12 28.01 -22.13
N THR A 339 1.85 29.10 -21.90
CA THR A 339 3.14 29.07 -21.19
C THR A 339 3.01 29.78 -19.85
N VAL A 340 3.35 29.09 -18.78
CA VAL A 340 3.13 29.55 -17.40
C VAL A 340 4.41 29.47 -16.59
N THR A 341 4.64 30.45 -15.71
CA THR A 341 5.77 30.42 -14.76
C THR A 341 5.33 29.76 -13.46
N VAL A 342 5.93 28.60 -13.14
CA VAL A 342 5.53 27.78 -12.00
C VAL A 342 6.73 27.56 -11.07
N PRO A 343 6.57 27.72 -9.74
CA PRO A 343 7.62 27.39 -8.78
C PRO A 343 8.04 25.92 -8.90
N LEU A 344 9.34 25.62 -8.84
CA LEU A 344 9.86 24.26 -8.99
C LEU A 344 9.25 23.29 -7.97
N VAL A 345 8.96 23.75 -6.76
CA VAL A 345 8.32 22.95 -5.69
C VAL A 345 6.89 22.48 -6.05
N ASN A 346 6.25 23.14 -7.01
CA ASN A 346 4.91 22.81 -7.49
C ASN A 346 4.95 21.91 -8.75
N LEU A 347 6.15 21.51 -9.19
CA LEU A 347 6.35 20.60 -10.30
C LEU A 347 6.80 19.22 -9.79
N GLU A 348 6.35 18.19 -10.46
CA GLU A 348 6.96 16.86 -10.41
C GLU A 348 7.24 16.41 -11.83
N VAL A 349 8.36 15.71 -12.02
CA VAL A 349 8.71 15.14 -13.33
C VAL A 349 7.84 13.91 -13.56
N VAL A 350 7.29 13.80 -14.76
CA VAL A 350 6.61 12.58 -15.21
C VAL A 350 7.61 11.85 -16.09
N GLY A 351 8.18 10.78 -15.55
CA GLY A 351 9.36 10.10 -16.09
C GLY A 351 9.16 8.61 -16.16
#